data_AF-A0A535BGZ0-F1
#
_entry.id   AF-A0A535BGZ0-F1
#
_cell.length_a   1.000
_cell.length_b   1.000
_cell.length_c   1.000
_cell.angle_alpha   90.00
_cell.angle_beta   90.00
_cell.angle_gamma   90.00
#
_symmetry.space_group_name_H-M   'P 1'
#
loop_
_entity.id
_entity.type
_entity.pdbx_description
1 polymer ?
#
loop_
_entity_poly.entity_id
_entity_poly.type
_entity_poly.pdbx_seq_one_letter_code
_entity_poly.pdbx_strand_id
1 'polypeptide(L)'
;EMLLQTLKAMDSLEKDLDKLIRGWVAGDVNALDSLLLESFRQHPKVEQALLIDRNRQWLPKVEAYLSQSDPCLVVVGAAHLIGKGGLIELLKARGYTVEQM
;
A
#
# COMPACT_ATOMS: atom_id res chain seq x y z
N GLU A 1 16.11 -21.77 21.62
CA GLU A 1 15.08 -21.86 20.55
C GLU A 1 14.61 -20.48 20.08
N MET A 2 14.11 -19.61 20.97
CA MET A 2 13.69 -18.23 20.63
C MET A 2 14.80 -17.38 19.97
N LEU A 3 16.05 -17.44 20.44
CA LEU A 3 17.18 -16.70 19.85
C LEU A 3 17.45 -17.11 18.39
N LEU A 4 17.37 -18.41 18.07
CA LEU A 4 17.56 -18.91 16.70
C LEU A 4 16.41 -18.49 15.78
N GLN A 5 15.19 -18.41 16.30
CA GLN A 5 14.04 -17.88 15.55
C GLN A 5 14.22 -16.38 15.27
N THR A 6 14.70 -15.60 16.24
CA THR A 6 15.00 -14.17 16.04
C THR A 6 16.09 -13.96 14.99
N LEU A 7 17.18 -14.74 15.03
CA LEU A 7 18.25 -14.65 14.02
C LEU A 7 17.73 -15.00 12.61
N LYS A 8 16.94 -16.06 12.48
CA LYS A 8 16.30 -16.41 11.20
C LYS A 8 15.34 -15.32 10.70
N ALA A 9 14.60 -14.69 11.62
CA ALA A 9 13.69 -13.60 11.30
C ALA A 9 14.43 -12.36 10.78
N MET A 10 15.66 -12.10 11.28
CA MET A 10 16.50 -11.02 10.79
C MET A 10 16.99 -11.28 9.35
N ASP A 11 17.45 -12.49 9.04
CA ASP A 11 17.86 -12.85 7.68
C ASP A 11 16.69 -12.80 6.68
N SER A 12 15.47 -13.16 7.12
CA SER A 12 14.28 -13.00 6.29
C SER A 12 13.89 -11.53 6.11
N LEU A 13 14.05 -10.71 7.16
CA LEU A 13 13.71 -9.29 7.12
C LEU A 13 14.55 -8.54 6.07
N GLU A 14 15.85 -8.81 6.00
CA GLU A 14 16.73 -8.21 4.99
C GLU A 14 16.26 -8.57 3.57
N LYS A 15 15.98 -9.86 3.33
CA LYS A 15 15.51 -10.34 2.02
C LYS A 15 14.15 -9.76 1.63
N ASP A 16 13.24 -9.64 2.59
CA ASP A 16 11.91 -9.10 2.32
C ASP A 16 11.95 -7.59 2.10
N LEU A 17 12.82 -6.87 2.80
CA LEU A 17 13.11 -5.47 2.53
C LEU A 17 13.69 -5.27 1.13
N ASP A 18 14.65 -6.11 0.72
CA ASP A 18 15.23 -6.06 -0.62
C ASP A 18 14.18 -6.30 -1.72
N LYS A 19 13.29 -7.28 -1.53
CA LYS A 19 12.17 -7.52 -2.46
C LYS A 19 11.21 -6.34 -2.48
N LEU A 20 10.90 -5.76 -1.31
CA LEU A 20 10.03 -4.59 -1.19
C LEU A 20 10.59 -3.42 -1.99
N ILE A 21 11.87 -3.09 -1.81
CA ILE A 21 12.55 -1.98 -2.51
C ILE A 21 12.57 -2.24 -4.01
N ARG A 22 12.93 -3.46 -4.44
CA ARG A 22 12.96 -3.81 -5.87
C ARG A 22 11.58 -3.74 -6.50
N GLY A 23 10.55 -4.28 -5.83
CA GLY A 23 9.17 -4.22 -6.28
C GLY A 23 8.66 -2.78 -6.37
N TRP A 24 9.01 -1.94 -5.38
CA TRP A 24 8.66 -0.52 -5.38
C TRP A 24 9.29 0.23 -6.54
N VAL A 25 10.61 0.10 -6.74
CA VAL A 25 11.34 0.77 -7.83
C VAL A 25 10.85 0.31 -9.20
N ALA A 26 10.57 -0.98 -9.36
CA ALA A 26 10.07 -1.54 -10.61
C ALA A 26 8.59 -1.27 -10.85
N GLY A 27 7.86 -0.74 -9.87
CA GLY A 27 6.43 -0.56 -9.97
C GLY A 27 5.62 -1.86 -9.97
N ASP A 28 6.20 -2.96 -9.47
CA ASP A 28 5.57 -4.28 -9.47
C ASP A 28 4.51 -4.37 -8.36
N VAL A 29 3.30 -3.92 -8.71
CA VAL A 29 2.13 -3.93 -7.83
C VAL A 29 1.81 -5.34 -7.33
N ASN A 30 2.02 -6.38 -8.14
CA ASN A 30 1.69 -7.76 -7.75
C ASN A 30 2.67 -8.29 -6.71
N ALA A 31 3.97 -8.01 -6.88
CA ALA A 31 4.98 -8.35 -5.88
C ALA A 31 4.73 -7.61 -4.56
N LEU A 32 4.45 -6.29 -4.63
CA LEU A 32 4.15 -5.50 -3.44
C LEU A 32 2.88 -5.96 -2.74
N ASP A 33 1.84 -6.31 -3.49
CA ASP A 33 0.56 -6.79 -2.97
C ASP A 33 0.78 -8.09 -2.18
N SER A 34 1.54 -9.02 -2.75
CA SER A 34 1.86 -10.29 -2.09
C SER A 34 2.67 -10.05 -0.81
N LEU A 35 3.71 -9.21 -0.87
CA LEU A 35 4.60 -8.96 0.28
C LEU A 35 3.93 -8.16 1.41
N LEU A 36 3.09 -7.18 1.07
CA LEU A 36 2.53 -6.24 2.06
C LEU A 36 1.16 -6.64 2.57
N LEU A 37 0.31 -7.25 1.73
CA LEU A 37 -1.10 -7.48 2.07
C LEU A 37 -1.41 -8.91 2.51
N GLU A 38 -0.49 -9.87 2.36
CA GLU A 38 -0.73 -11.26 2.77
C GLU A 38 -1.08 -11.38 4.26
N SER A 39 -0.36 -10.68 5.14
CA SER A 39 -0.66 -10.66 6.58
C SER A 39 -2.01 -10.01 6.89
N PHE A 40 -2.39 -8.97 6.16
CA PHE A 40 -3.69 -8.30 6.32
C PHE A 40 -4.85 -9.23 5.92
N ARG A 41 -4.70 -10.02 4.85
CA ARG A 41 -5.73 -10.98 4.40
C ARG A 41 -6.02 -12.07 5.44
N GLN A 42 -5.01 -12.44 6.24
CA GLN A 42 -5.20 -13.36 7.36
C GLN A 42 -5.97 -12.72 8.53
N HIS A 43 -6.09 -11.39 8.53
CA HIS A 43 -6.79 -10.61 9.55
C HIS A 43 -7.77 -9.60 8.93
N PRO A 44 -8.89 -10.04 8.34
CA PRO A 44 -9.78 -9.16 7.55
C PRO A 44 -10.32 -7.94 8.31
N LYS A 45 -10.55 -8.05 9.61
CA LYS A 45 -10.98 -6.92 10.45
C LYS A 45 -9.90 -5.84 10.55
N VAL A 46 -8.62 -6.25 10.57
CA VAL A 46 -7.47 -5.36 10.61
C VAL A 46 -7.27 -4.69 9.24
N GLU A 47 -7.35 -5.46 8.16
CA GLU A 47 -7.34 -4.93 6.79
C GLU A 47 -8.44 -3.87 6.58
N GLN A 48 -9.65 -4.20 6.98
CA GLN A 48 -10.80 -3.30 6.87
C GLN A 48 -10.56 -1.98 7.62
N ALA A 49 -10.16 -2.05 8.88
CA ALA A 49 -10.00 -0.87 9.72
C ALA A 49 -8.77 -0.01 9.36
N LEU A 50 -7.64 -0.65 9.06
CA LEU A 50 -6.37 0.07 8.86
C LEU A 50 -6.15 0.53 7.43
N LEU A 51 -6.65 -0.20 6.43
CA LEU A 51 -6.46 0.12 5.02
C LEU A 51 -7.75 0.61 4.37
N ILE A 52 -8.79 -0.23 4.32
CA ILE A 52 -9.97 0.04 3.48
C ILE A 52 -10.77 1.24 3.99
N ASP A 53 -11.17 1.24 5.26
CA ASP A 53 -11.97 2.31 5.85
C ASP A 53 -11.18 3.62 5.90
N ARG A 54 -9.88 3.54 6.18
CA ARG A 54 -8.99 4.70 6.19
C ARG A 54 -8.85 5.32 4.81
N ASN A 55 -8.63 4.51 3.77
CA ASN A 55 -8.57 4.97 2.38
C ASN A 55 -9.89 5.63 1.95
N ARG A 56 -11.04 5.03 2.30
CA ARG A 56 -12.36 5.60 2.02
C ARG A 56 -12.58 6.95 2.72
N GLN A 57 -12.10 7.10 3.94
CA GLN A 57 -12.17 8.38 4.67
C GLN A 57 -11.22 9.44 4.09
N TRP A 58 -10.09 9.03 3.51
CA TRP A 58 -9.15 9.94 2.86
C TRP A 58 -9.61 10.39 1.48
N LEU A 59 -10.29 9.52 0.72
CA LEU A 59 -10.65 9.79 -0.67
C LEU A 59 -11.33 11.16 -0.88
N PRO A 60 -12.36 11.58 -0.12
CA PRO A 60 -12.97 12.89 -0.32
C PRO A 60 -12.02 14.06 -0.07
N LYS A 61 -11.05 13.90 0.84
CA LYS A 61 -10.03 14.94 1.11
C LYS A 61 -9.03 15.02 -0.04
N VAL A 62 -8.60 13.88 -0.55
CA VAL A 62 -7.72 13.80 -1.73
C VAL A 62 -8.43 14.44 -2.93
N GLU A 63 -9.70 14.09 -3.20
CA GLU A 63 -10.50 14.70 -4.27
C GLU A 63 -10.61 16.23 -4.12
N ALA A 64 -10.81 16.72 -2.89
CA ALA A 64 -10.87 18.16 -2.61
C ALA A 64 -9.54 18.86 -2.96
N TYR A 65 -8.39 18.28 -2.64
CA TYR A 65 -7.09 18.85 -3.03
C TYR A 65 -6.83 18.74 -4.53
N LEU A 66 -7.21 17.63 -5.17
CA LEU A 66 -7.09 17.45 -6.63
C LEU A 66 -7.95 18.43 -7.44
N SER A 67 -9.00 18.99 -6.84
CA SER A 67 -9.86 20.00 -7.48
C SER A 67 -9.25 21.42 -7.50
N GLN A 68 -8.15 21.63 -6.78
CA GLN A 68 -7.43 22.90 -6.75
C GLN A 68 -6.50 23.02 -7.96
N SER A 69 -6.11 24.25 -8.30
CA SER A 69 -5.21 24.52 -9.43
C SER A 69 -3.76 24.16 -9.15
N ASP A 70 -3.36 24.09 -7.88
CA ASP A 70 -1.98 23.83 -7.49
C ASP A 70 -1.67 22.32 -7.46
N PRO A 71 -0.46 21.91 -7.89
CA PRO A 71 -0.03 20.51 -7.78
C PRO A 71 -0.08 20.00 -6.34
N CYS A 72 -0.66 18.81 -6.14
CA CYS A 72 -0.76 18.17 -4.83
C CYS A 72 0.17 16.95 -4.75
N LEU A 73 0.98 16.87 -3.68
CA LEU A 73 1.74 15.67 -3.33
C LEU A 73 1.07 14.95 -2.16
N VAL A 74 0.64 13.71 -2.37
CA VAL A 74 0.06 12.85 -1.33
C VAL A 74 1.08 11.81 -0.92
N VAL A 75 1.48 11.81 0.36
CA VAL A 75 2.45 10.85 0.92
C VAL A 75 1.71 9.86 1.82
N VAL A 76 1.77 8.58 1.48
CA VAL A 76 1.14 7.48 2.22
C VAL A 76 2.06 6.26 2.27
N GLY A 77 1.78 5.31 3.16
CA GLY A 77 2.43 4.00 3.15
C GLY A 77 2.05 3.18 1.92
N ALA A 78 2.97 2.35 1.40
CA ALA A 78 2.78 1.59 0.16
C ALA A 78 1.53 0.70 0.15
N ALA A 79 1.18 0.09 1.30
CA ALA A 79 -0.01 -0.74 1.45
C ALA A 79 -1.33 0.01 1.18
N HIS A 80 -1.34 1.35 1.26
CA HIS A 80 -2.52 2.15 0.96
C HIS A 80 -2.79 2.34 -0.53
N LEU A 81 -1.80 2.07 -1.40
CA LEU A 81 -1.90 2.32 -2.84
C LEU A 81 -2.41 1.09 -3.61
N ILE A 82 -2.07 -0.10 -3.13
CA ILE A 82 -2.21 -1.37 -3.84
C ILE A 82 -3.39 -2.20 -3.32
N GLY A 83 -3.80 -3.21 -4.09
CA GLY A 83 -4.84 -4.15 -3.70
C GLY A 83 -6.25 -3.58 -3.70
N LYS A 84 -7.20 -4.41 -3.26
CA LYS A 84 -8.63 -4.07 -3.26
C LYS A 84 -8.92 -2.97 -2.23
N GLY A 85 -9.53 -1.87 -2.67
CA GLY A 85 -9.77 -0.70 -1.83
C GLY A 85 -8.54 0.18 -1.61
N GLY A 86 -7.46 -0.05 -2.36
CA GLY A 86 -6.32 0.85 -2.45
C GLY A 86 -6.71 2.20 -3.08
N LEU A 87 -5.97 3.26 -2.75
CA LEU A 87 -6.26 4.62 -3.25
C LEU A 87 -6.23 4.70 -4.78
N ILE A 88 -5.33 3.98 -5.46
CA ILE A 88 -5.25 3.97 -6.92
C ILE A 88 -6.55 3.40 -7.52
N GLU A 89 -7.05 2.28 -6.98
CA GLU A 89 -8.31 1.67 -7.44
C GLU A 89 -9.50 2.60 -7.17
N LEU A 90 -9.55 3.20 -5.97
CA LEU A 90 -10.62 4.13 -5.59
C LEU A 90 -10.66 5.37 -6.49
N LEU A 91 -9.51 5.95 -6.82
CA LEU A 91 -9.41 7.10 -7.74
C LEU A 91 -9.84 6.71 -9.16
N LYS A 92 -9.38 5.57 -9.67
CA LYS A 92 -9.84 5.06 -10.98
C LYS A 92 -11.36 4.84 -11.00
N ALA A 93 -11.93 4.30 -9.93
CA ALA A 93 -13.39 4.11 -9.79
C ALA A 93 -14.16 5.43 -9.74
N ARG A 94 -13.52 6.54 -9.36
CA ARG A 94 -14.07 7.91 -9.42
C ARG A 94 -13.90 8.59 -10.78
N GLY A 95 -13.29 7.91 -11.75
CA GLY A 95 -13.10 8.43 -13.11
C GLY A 95 -11.81 9.23 -13.31
N TYR A 96 -10.89 9.22 -12.34
CA TYR A 96 -9.58 9.85 -12.51
C TYR A 96 -8.68 8.99 -13.40
N THR A 97 -7.95 9.64 -14.31
CA THR A 97 -6.81 9.03 -15.00
C THR A 97 -5.65 8.93 -14.02
N VAL A 98 -5.12 7.72 -13.82
CA VAL A 98 -3.98 7.47 -12.96
C VAL A 98 -2.89 6.83 -13.79
N GLU A 99 -1.75 7.50 -13.87
CA GLU A 99 -0.57 7.07 -14.60
C GLU A 99 0.58 6.81 -13.63
N GLN A 100 1.33 5.75 -13.89
CA GLN A 100 2.58 5.48 -13.21
C GLN A 100 3.71 6.14 -14.02
N MET A 101 4.47 7.01 -13.36
CA MET A 101 5.60 7.74 -13.96
C MET A 101 6.89 6.93 -13.88
#